data_AF-A0A846AL32-F1
#
_entry.id   AF-A0A846AL32-F1
#
_cell.length_a   1.000
_cell.length_b   1.000
_cell.length_c   1.000
_cell.angle_alpha   90.00
_cell.angle_beta   90.00
_cell.angle_gamma   90.00
#
_symmetry.space_group_name_H-M   'P 1'
#
loop_
_entity.id
_entity.type
_entity.pdbx_description
1 polymer ?
#
loop_
_entity_poly.entity_id
_entity_poly.type
_entity_poly.pdbx_seq_one_letter_code
_entity_poly.pdbx_strand_id
1 'polypeptide(L)'
;MPSFFGNTVGIDLGLNAFYTDSNGNAVENPKYLRKSEKRLNKLQRRLSRRHQLGKPQSNNYHKARKQLGRANLKISRQRKDYAVKTARALIQSHDLVV
;
A
#
# COMPACT_ATOMS: atom_id res chain seq x y z
N MET A 1 16.91 37.76 -16.13
CA MET A 1 15.85 37.65 -15.11
C MET A 1 15.68 36.19 -14.78
N PRO A 2 15.95 35.73 -13.55
CA PRO A 2 15.64 34.35 -13.19
C PRO A 2 14.11 34.19 -13.20
N SER A 3 13.62 33.17 -13.90
CA SER A 3 12.19 32.90 -14.04
C SER A 3 11.61 32.42 -12.70
N PHE A 4 10.70 33.19 -12.11
CA PHE A 4 9.93 32.87 -10.90
C PHE A 4 8.80 31.84 -11.14
N PHE A 5 8.93 30.96 -12.13
CA PHE A 5 7.96 29.87 -12.30
C PHE A 5 8.38 28.75 -11.38
N GLY A 6 7.72 28.67 -10.22
CA GLY A 6 7.86 27.56 -9.31
C GLY A 6 7.69 26.23 -10.06
N ASN A 7 8.56 25.27 -9.77
CA ASN A 7 8.64 24.00 -10.50
C ASN A 7 7.26 23.33 -10.49
N THR A 8 6.57 23.40 -11.63
CA THR A 8 5.25 22.80 -11.85
C THR A 8 5.46 21.40 -12.41
N VAL A 9 4.98 20.37 -11.71
CA VAL A 9 5.13 18.98 -12.14
C VAL A 9 3.78 18.28 -12.23
N GLY A 10 3.54 17.61 -13.36
CA GLY A 10 2.38 16.73 -13.55
C GLY A 10 2.66 15.34 -13.00
N ILE A 11 1.68 14.70 -12.36
CA ILE A 11 1.83 13.37 -11.75
C ILE A 11 0.83 12.38 -12.35
N ASP A 12 1.35 11.29 -12.93
CA ASP A 12 0.54 10.14 -13.37
C ASP A 12 0.71 8.95 -12.42
N LEU A 13 -0.40 8.33 -11.98
CA LEU A 13 -0.40 7.22 -11.01
C LEU A 13 -0.61 5.88 -11.71
N GLY A 14 0.30 4.92 -11.48
CA GLY A 14 0.29 3.64 -12.18
C GLY A 14 0.28 2.39 -11.29
N LEU A 15 0.02 1.23 -11.91
CA LEU A 15 0.26 -0.08 -11.30
C LEU A 15 1.73 -0.51 -11.43
N ASN A 16 2.40 -0.09 -12.51
CA ASN A 16 3.80 -0.41 -12.80
C ASN A 16 4.77 0.48 -12.02
N ALA A 17 4.59 1.81 -12.14
CA ALA A 17 5.23 2.83 -11.31
C ALA A 17 4.21 3.38 -10.31
N PHE A 18 4.62 3.72 -9.09
CA PHE A 18 3.76 4.37 -8.12
C PHE A 18 3.27 5.73 -8.64
N TYR A 19 4.19 6.53 -9.17
CA TYR A 19 3.86 7.64 -10.06
C TYR A 19 5.00 7.92 -11.06
N THR A 20 4.67 8.61 -12.15
CA THR A 20 5.63 9.19 -13.10
C THR A 20 5.43 10.69 -13.15
N ASP A 21 6.52 11.44 -13.15
CA ASP A 21 6.48 12.90 -13.27
C ASP A 21 6.56 13.33 -14.75
N SER A 22 6.17 14.57 -15.05
CA SER A 22 6.25 15.15 -16.40
C SER A 22 7.68 15.33 -16.93
N ASN A 23 8.69 15.16 -16.07
CA ASN A 23 10.12 15.18 -16.43
C ASN A 23 10.65 13.77 -16.80
N GLY A 24 9.80 12.75 -16.74
CA GLY A 24 10.13 11.35 -17.05
C GLY A 24 10.72 10.56 -15.88
N ASN A 25 10.80 11.13 -14.67
CA ASN A 25 11.20 10.38 -13.48
C ASN A 25 10.03 9.52 -12.98
N ALA A 26 10.29 8.24 -12.73
CA ALA A 26 9.31 7.32 -12.20
C ALA A 26 9.69 6.87 -10.79
N VAL A 27 8.73 6.90 -9.87
CA VAL A 27 8.87 6.30 -8.54
C VAL A 27 8.33 4.88 -8.58
N GLU A 28 9.16 3.91 -8.22
CA GLU A 28 8.79 2.50 -8.28
C GLU A 28 7.64 2.16 -7.32
N ASN A 29 6.69 1.33 -7.77
CA ASN A 29 5.67 0.78 -6.86
C ASN A 29 6.30 -0.28 -5.93
N PRO A 30 6.31 -0.09 -4.60
CA PRO A 30 6.93 -1.03 -3.68
C PRO A 30 6.21 -2.39 -3.58
N LYS A 31 5.01 -2.52 -4.19
CA LYS A 31 4.25 -3.78 -4.36
C LYS A 31 4.05 -4.54 -3.04
N TYR A 32 3.72 -3.82 -1.95
CA TYR A 32 3.57 -4.40 -0.60
C TYR A 32 2.60 -5.59 -0.52
N LEU A 33 1.52 -5.53 -1.30
CA LEU A 33 0.55 -6.63 -1.38
C LEU A 33 1.20 -7.87 -1.99
N ARG A 34 1.82 -7.74 -3.18
CA ARG A 34 2.53 -8.81 -3.89
C ARG A 34 3.56 -9.50 -2.99
N LYS A 35 4.39 -8.70 -2.29
CA LYS A 35 5.40 -9.20 -1.34
C LYS A 35 4.78 -9.98 -0.17
N SER A 36 3.51 -9.70 0.18
CA SER A 36 2.80 -10.31 1.31
C SER A 36 1.85 -11.45 0.91
N GLU A 37 1.60 -11.67 -0.39
CA GLU A 37 0.61 -12.63 -0.91
C GLU A 37 0.83 -14.04 -0.35
N LYS A 38 2.06 -14.57 -0.41
CA LYS A 38 2.37 -15.92 0.09
C LYS A 38 1.96 -16.09 1.56
N ARG A 39 2.19 -15.07 2.39
CA ARG A 39 1.82 -15.08 3.81
C ARG A 39 0.31 -14.97 3.98
N LEU A 40 -0.35 -14.07 3.25
CA LEU A 40 -1.80 -13.90 3.28
C LEU A 40 -2.52 -15.18 2.89
N ASN A 41 -2.11 -15.83 1.80
CA ASN A 41 -2.70 -17.08 1.33
C ASN A 41 -2.59 -18.19 2.38
N LYS A 42 -1.44 -18.31 3.06
CA LYS A 42 -1.27 -19.26 4.17
C LYS A 42 -2.21 -18.97 5.35
N LEU A 43 -2.39 -17.70 5.70
CA LEU A 43 -3.30 -17.29 6.79
C LEU A 43 -4.76 -17.49 6.42
N GLN A 44 -5.16 -17.17 5.18
CA GLN A 44 -6.51 -17.42 4.67
C GLN A 44 -6.82 -18.92 4.66
N ARG A 45 -5.93 -19.76 4.12
CA ARG A 45 -6.11 -21.23 4.14
C ARG A 45 -6.15 -21.79 5.56
N ARG A 46 -5.39 -21.23 6.50
CA ARG A 46 -5.47 -21.61 7.93
C ARG A 46 -6.82 -21.22 8.54
N LEU A 47 -7.33 -20.03 8.24
CA LEU A 47 -8.63 -19.58 8.73
C LEU A 47 -9.76 -20.46 8.18
N SER A 48 -9.76 -20.69 6.86
CA SER A 48 -10.74 -21.53 6.15
C SER A 48 -10.80 -22.95 6.73
N ARG A 49 -9.66 -23.62 6.93
CA ARG A 49 -9.62 -24.96 7.55
C ARG A 49 -10.13 -25.02 8.99
N ARG A 50 -10.17 -23.88 9.70
CA ARG A 50 -10.63 -23.80 11.09
C ARG A 50 -12.08 -23.34 11.19
N HIS A 51 -12.67 -22.92 10.07
CA HIS A 51 -14.06 -22.51 10.00
C HIS A 51 -14.96 -23.74 10.13
N GLN A 52 -16.00 -23.63 10.95
CA GLN A 52 -17.00 -24.70 11.12
C GLN A 52 -18.37 -24.17 10.72
N LEU A 53 -19.02 -24.79 9.75
CA LEU A 53 -20.37 -24.38 9.34
C LEU A 53 -21.42 -24.91 10.33
N GLY A 54 -22.43 -24.11 10.64
CA GLY A 54 -23.54 -24.51 11.51
C GLY A 54 -23.17 -24.72 12.98
N LYS A 55 -21.96 -24.31 13.40
CA LYS A 55 -21.47 -24.44 14.77
C LYS A 55 -20.78 -23.16 15.25
N PRO A 56 -20.77 -22.88 16.57
CA PRO A 56 -19.94 -21.82 17.13
C PRO A 56 -18.45 -22.02 16.79
N GLN A 57 -17.76 -20.93 16.49
CA GLN A 57 -16.36 -21.01 16.07
C GLN A 57 -15.45 -21.25 17.27
N SER A 58 -14.44 -22.10 17.08
CA SER A 58 -13.45 -22.38 18.12
C SER A 58 -12.56 -21.17 18.45
N ASN A 59 -11.96 -21.17 19.64
CA ASN A 59 -10.92 -20.20 20.02
C ASN A 59 -9.75 -20.15 19.02
N ASN A 60 -9.42 -21.30 18.40
CA ASN A 60 -8.38 -21.39 17.38
C ASN A 60 -8.75 -20.71 16.07
N TYR A 61 -10.04 -20.70 15.70
CA TYR A 61 -10.55 -19.90 14.59
C TYR A 61 -10.38 -18.41 14.88
N HIS A 62 -10.82 -17.93 16.05
CA HIS A 62 -10.69 -16.53 16.41
C HIS A 62 -9.24 -16.04 16.47
N LYS A 63 -8.31 -16.89 16.96
CA LYS A 63 -6.86 -16.61 16.88
C LYS A 63 -6.38 -16.47 15.43
N ALA A 64 -6.79 -17.36 14.53
CA ALA A 64 -6.43 -17.27 13.11
C ALA A 64 -7.03 -16.02 12.43
N ARG A 65 -8.27 -15.67 12.76
CA ARG A 65 -8.95 -14.46 12.25
C ARG A 65 -8.19 -13.20 12.63
N LYS A 66 -7.79 -13.07 13.91
CA LYS A 66 -6.97 -11.95 14.40
C LYS A 66 -5.61 -11.88 13.68
N GLN A 67 -4.96 -13.02 13.43
CA GLN A 67 -3.68 -13.05 12.70
C GLN A 67 -3.82 -12.55 11.26
N LEU A 68 -4.87 -13.00 10.54
CA LEU A 68 -5.16 -12.52 9.19
C LEU A 68 -5.46 -11.01 9.19
N GLY A 69 -6.29 -10.54 10.13
CA GLY A 69 -6.60 -9.12 10.28
C GLY A 69 -5.36 -8.25 10.51
N ARG A 70 -4.44 -8.68 11.38
CA ARG A 70 -3.17 -7.97 11.63
C ARG A 70 -2.27 -7.92 10.39
N ALA A 71 -2.27 -8.97 9.56
CA ALA A 71 -1.51 -8.97 8.31
C ALA A 71 -2.06 -7.95 7.30
N ASN A 72 -3.39 -7.92 7.11
CA ASN A 72 -4.03 -6.92 6.26
C ASN A 72 -3.82 -5.49 6.77
N LEU A 73 -3.93 -5.28 8.09
CA LEU A 73 -3.67 -3.99 8.72
C LEU A 73 -2.23 -3.51 8.46
N LYS A 74 -1.24 -4.41 8.53
CA LYS A 74 0.16 -4.08 8.23
C LYS A 74 0.30 -3.59 6.79
N ILE A 75 -0.27 -4.31 5.82
CA ILE A 75 -0.19 -3.94 4.39
C ILE A 75 -0.86 -2.58 4.15
N SER A 76 -2.04 -2.36 4.73
CA SER A 76 -2.75 -1.08 4.64
C SER A 76 -1.90 0.08 5.20
N ARG A 77 -1.29 -0.11 6.37
CA ARG A 77 -0.40 0.90 6.98
C ARG A 77 0.84 1.17 6.12
N GLN A 78 1.47 0.15 5.55
CA GLN A 78 2.63 0.33 4.66
C GLN A 78 2.26 1.12 3.40
N ARG A 79 1.11 0.81 2.78
CA ARG A 79 0.61 1.55 1.62
C ARG A 79 0.32 3.02 1.96
N LYS A 80 -0.35 3.27 3.10
CA LYS A 80 -0.66 4.62 3.56
C LYS A 80 0.59 5.43 3.87
N ASP A 81 1.53 4.85 4.62
CA ASP A 81 2.79 5.51 4.99
C ASP A 81 3.60 5.89 3.75
N TYR A 82 3.72 4.96 2.80
CA TYR A 82 4.42 5.20 1.55
C TYR A 82 3.76 6.33 0.74
N ALA A 83 2.44 6.32 0.59
CA ALA A 83 1.72 7.38 -0.12
C ALA A 83 1.91 8.76 0.54
N VAL A 84 1.78 8.85 1.87
CA VAL A 84 1.95 10.10 2.60
C VAL A 84 3.37 10.63 2.51
N LYS A 85 4.38 9.77 2.66
CA LYS A 85 5.79 10.18 2.54
C LYS A 85 6.12 10.66 1.14
N THR A 86 5.60 9.97 0.13
CA THR A 86 5.82 10.32 -1.27
C THR A 86 5.15 11.66 -1.62
N ALA A 87 3.89 11.85 -1.22
CA ALA A 87 3.19 13.12 -1.41
C ALA A 87 3.89 14.28 -0.68
N ARG A 88 4.37 14.05 0.55
CA ARG A 88 5.14 15.06 1.29
C ARG A 88 6.45 15.42 0.57
N ALA A 89 7.19 14.43 0.06
CA ALA A 89 8.42 14.67 -0.67
C ALA A 89 8.17 15.50 -1.94
N LEU A 90 7.08 15.21 -2.66
CA LEU A 90 6.66 15.97 -3.85
C LEU A 90 6.33 17.42 -3.51
N ILE A 91 5.46 17.65 -2.52
CA ILE A 91 5.05 19.00 -2.09
C ILE A 91 6.23 19.82 -1.54
N GLN A 92 7.21 19.17 -0.89
CA GLN A 92 8.40 19.88 -0.38
C GLN A 92 9.42 20.22 -1.46
N SER A 93 9.44 19.49 -2.58
CA SER A 93 10.41 19.68 -3.66
C SER A 93 9.88 20.55 -4.81
N HIS A 94 8.58 20.82 -4.84
CA HIS A 94 7.90 21.53 -5.92
C HIS A 94 6.98 22.61 -5.35
N ASP A 95 7.03 23.81 -5.94
CA ASP A 95 6.19 24.94 -5.52
C ASP A 95 4.73 24.77 -5.95
N LEU A 96 4.47 23.98 -7.00
CA LEU A 96 3.14 23.68 -7.51
C LEU A 96 3.08 22.25 -8.10
N VAL A 97 2.06 21.49 -7.72
CA VAL A 97 1.77 20.14 -8.27
C VAL A 97 0.40 20.22 -8.96
N VAL A 98 0.32 19.79 -10.23
CA VAL A 98 -0.89 19.88 -11.07
C VAL A 98 -1.35 18.50 -11.51
#